data_AF-A0A0C9UHP4-F1
#
_entry.id   AF-A0A0C9UHP4-F1
#
_cell.length_a   1.000
_cell.length_b   1.000
_cell.length_c   1.000
_cell.angle_alpha   90.00
_cell.angle_beta   90.00
_cell.angle_gamma   90.00
#
_symmetry.space_group_name_H-M   'P 1'
#
loop_
_entity.id
_entity.type
_entity.pdbx_description
1 polymer ?
#
loop_
_entity_poly.entity_id
_entity_poly.type
_entity_poly.pdbx_seq_one_letter_code
_entity_poly.pdbx_strand_id
1 'polypeptide(L)'
;MNAKAVKSRIRSKLIAQKFKRGRLEKAYRHHMMQEKDHAQTKALLKRRNKSISSLVAKYNRLVELMCDLKRRHKAPVAAHMPSLLKLQKLFRLDVDDDIWNDDGLGDDDASQPPSWLVNE
;
A
#
# COMPACT_ATOMS: atom_id res chain seq x y z
N MET A 1 -10.07 -13.19 -5.73
CA MET A 1 -9.09 -12.08 -5.76
C MET A 1 -7.93 -12.46 -4.86
N ASN A 2 -6.70 -12.43 -5.35
CA ASN A 2 -5.51 -12.71 -4.54
C ASN A 2 -5.14 -11.46 -3.71
N ALA A 3 -4.97 -11.61 -2.39
CA ALA A 3 -4.60 -10.52 -1.48
C ALA A 3 -3.27 -9.84 -1.88
N LYS A 4 -2.31 -10.59 -2.43
CA LYS A 4 -1.05 -10.07 -2.99
C LYS A 4 -1.27 -9.14 -4.17
N ALA A 5 -2.14 -9.54 -5.11
CA ALA A 5 -2.50 -8.71 -6.25
C ALA A 5 -3.20 -7.42 -5.83
N VAL A 6 -4.03 -7.48 -4.78
CA VAL A 6 -4.64 -6.29 -4.18
C VAL A 6 -3.59 -5.39 -3.54
N LYS A 7 -2.66 -5.94 -2.75
CA LYS A 7 -1.57 -5.19 -2.10
C LYS A 7 -0.66 -4.50 -3.12
N SER A 8 -0.25 -5.20 -4.17
CA SER A 8 0.52 -4.64 -5.29
C SER A 8 -0.21 -3.49 -5.98
N ARG A 9 -1.52 -3.64 -6.24
CA ARG A 9 -2.33 -2.56 -6.81
C ARG A 9 -2.46 -1.34 -5.90
N ILE A 10 -2.51 -1.54 -4.58
CA ILE A 10 -2.47 -0.44 -3.61
C ILE A 10 -1.12 0.27 -3.70
N ARG A 11 0.02 -0.46 -3.69
CA ARG A 11 1.37 0.10 -3.84
C ARG A 11 1.50 0.96 -5.09
N SER A 12 1.14 0.44 -6.26
CA SER A 12 1.24 1.20 -7.52
C SER A 12 0.42 2.49 -7.52
N LYS A 13 -0.77 2.48 -6.90
CA LYS A 13 -1.62 3.67 -6.78
C LYS A 13 -1.03 4.70 -5.83
N LEU A 14 -0.44 4.25 -4.72
CA LEU A 14 0.24 5.08 -3.73
C LEU A 14 1.42 5.82 -4.37
N ILE A 15 2.27 5.08 -5.09
CA ILE A 15 3.42 5.60 -5.81
C ILE A 15 2.97 6.63 -6.87
N ALA A 16 1.98 6.28 -7.70
CA ALA A 16 1.44 7.19 -8.70
C ALA A 16 0.80 8.44 -8.09
N GLN A 17 0.26 8.37 -6.88
CA GLN A 17 -0.23 9.52 -6.14
C GLN A 17 0.91 10.41 -5.64
N LYS A 18 1.97 9.84 -5.06
CA LYS A 18 3.16 10.58 -4.59
C LYS A 18 3.81 11.34 -5.74
N PHE A 19 4.04 10.68 -6.88
CA PHE A 19 4.61 11.33 -8.06
C PHE A 19 3.72 12.44 -8.63
N LYS A 20 2.39 12.23 -8.67
CA LYS A 20 1.49 13.31 -9.12
C LYS A 20 1.47 14.49 -8.15
N ARG A 21 1.51 14.24 -6.83
CA ARG A 21 1.62 15.30 -5.82
C ARG A 21 2.93 16.08 -5.99
N GLY A 22 4.06 15.40 -6.13
CA GLY A 22 5.35 16.06 -6.36
C GLY A 22 5.42 16.84 -7.67
N ARG A 23 4.85 16.30 -8.77
CA ARG A 23 4.71 17.05 -10.03
C ARG A 23 3.84 18.28 -9.86
N LEU A 24 2.75 18.18 -9.11
CA LEU A 24 1.87 19.30 -8.82
C LEU A 24 2.58 20.35 -7.95
N GLU A 25 3.28 19.95 -6.89
CA GLU A 25 4.05 20.86 -6.04
C GLU A 25 5.15 21.57 -6.83
N LYS A 26 5.85 20.86 -7.74
CA LYS A 26 6.87 21.48 -8.61
C LYS A 26 6.23 22.42 -9.64
N ALA A 27 5.14 22.02 -10.29
CA ALA A 27 4.38 22.89 -11.17
C ALA A 27 3.82 24.11 -10.42
N TYR A 28 3.34 23.93 -9.19
CA TYR A 28 2.85 25.00 -8.32
C TYR A 28 3.96 25.95 -7.90
N ARG A 29 5.16 25.46 -7.55
CA ARG A 29 6.34 26.31 -7.33
C ARG A 29 6.71 27.13 -8.57
N HIS A 30 6.58 26.55 -9.77
CA HIS A 30 6.77 27.26 -11.03
C HIS A 30 5.61 28.21 -11.39
N HIS A 31 4.39 27.92 -10.92
CA HIS A 31 3.16 28.61 -11.31
C HIS A 31 2.57 29.49 -10.20
N MET A 32 3.21 29.63 -9.03
CA MET A 32 2.90 30.66 -8.02
C MET A 32 3.19 32.08 -8.52
N MET A 33 3.65 32.25 -9.76
CA MET A 33 3.55 33.50 -10.52
C MET A 33 2.16 33.74 -11.17
N GLN A 34 1.26 32.74 -11.19
CA GLN A 34 -0.09 32.84 -11.73
C GLN A 34 -1.08 32.05 -10.88
N GLU A 35 -1.69 32.77 -9.97
CA GLU A 35 -2.77 32.35 -9.08
C GLU A 35 -4.01 31.92 -9.88
N LYS A 36 -4.19 30.62 -10.09
CA LYS A 36 -5.49 30.05 -10.47
C LYS A 36 -5.80 28.88 -9.56
N ASP A 37 -6.98 28.85 -8.96
CA ASP A 37 -7.37 27.87 -7.96
C ASP A 37 -7.68 26.51 -8.62
N HIS A 38 -6.90 25.47 -8.33
CA HIS A 38 -6.93 24.18 -9.05
C HIS A 38 -8.05 23.24 -8.55
N ALA A 39 -9.31 23.66 -8.63
CA ALA A 39 -10.47 22.88 -8.18
C ALA A 39 -10.56 21.48 -8.83
N GLN A 40 -10.28 21.39 -10.13
CA GLN A 40 -10.27 20.12 -10.88
C GLN A 40 -9.22 19.14 -10.34
N THR A 41 -8.03 19.63 -10.00
CA THR A 41 -6.96 18.81 -9.44
C THR A 41 -7.29 18.32 -8.04
N LYS A 42 -7.84 19.19 -7.18
CA LYS A 42 -8.33 18.82 -5.84
C LYS A 42 -9.40 17.72 -5.94
N ALA A 43 -10.32 17.81 -6.91
CA ALA A 43 -11.35 16.80 -7.15
C ALA A 43 -10.77 15.44 -7.60
N LEU A 44 -9.78 15.45 -8.49
CA LEU A 44 -9.09 14.23 -8.94
C LEU A 44 -8.34 13.53 -7.80
N LEU A 45 -7.70 14.31 -6.91
CA LEU A 45 -7.04 13.79 -5.72
C LEU A 45 -8.05 13.15 -4.75
N LYS A 46 -9.17 13.82 -4.46
CA LYS A 46 -10.25 13.27 -3.62
C LYS A 46 -10.80 11.96 -4.18
N ARG A 47 -11.07 11.88 -5.50
CA ARG A 47 -11.56 10.65 -6.14
C ARG A 47 -10.56 9.50 -6.03
N ARG A 48 -9.26 9.78 -6.18
CA ARG A 48 -8.20 8.78 -6.00
C ARG A 48 -8.09 8.30 -4.56
N ASN A 49 -8.14 9.20 -3.58
CA ASN A 49 -8.13 8.84 -2.16
C ASN A 49 -9.29 7.91 -1.81
N LYS A 50 -10.50 8.21 -2.29
CA LYS A 50 -11.66 7.32 -2.14
C LYS A 50 -11.43 5.94 -2.78
N SER A 51 -10.78 5.90 -3.95
CA SER A 51 -10.46 4.63 -4.62
C SER A 51 -9.38 3.81 -3.91
N ILE A 52 -8.43 4.45 -3.23
CA ILE A 52 -7.42 3.76 -2.41
C ILE A 52 -8.08 3.25 -1.13
N SER A 53 -8.91 4.06 -0.48
CA SER A 53 -9.68 3.66 0.70
C SER A 53 -10.55 2.44 0.44
N SER A 54 -11.25 2.38 -0.69
CA SER A 54 -12.06 1.20 -1.02
C SER A 54 -11.22 -0.05 -1.31
N LEU A 55 -9.98 0.12 -1.77
CA LEU A 55 -9.07 -1.00 -2.02
C LEU A 55 -8.47 -1.53 -0.71
N VAL A 56 -8.14 -0.65 0.22
CA VAL A 56 -7.70 -1.01 1.59
C VAL A 56 -8.81 -1.72 2.35
N ALA A 57 -10.06 -1.23 2.28
CA ALA A 57 -11.19 -1.89 2.91
C ALA A 57 -11.38 -3.33 2.39
N LYS A 58 -11.24 -3.54 1.08
CA LYS A 58 -11.30 -4.88 0.47
C LYS A 58 -10.16 -5.77 0.94
N TYR A 59 -8.94 -5.23 1.05
CA TYR A 59 -7.80 -5.97 1.58
C TYR A 59 -8.03 -6.38 3.03
N ASN A 60 -8.40 -5.44 3.90
CA ASN A 60 -8.65 -5.72 5.32
C ASN A 60 -9.77 -6.77 5.48
N ARG A 61 -10.81 -6.73 4.66
CA ARG A 61 -11.86 -7.76 4.66
C ARG A 61 -11.33 -9.15 4.28
N LEU A 62 -10.38 -9.23 3.34
CA LEU A 62 -9.72 -10.50 3.00
C LEU A 62 -8.88 -11.02 4.17
N VAL A 63 -8.14 -10.13 4.85
CA VAL A 63 -7.34 -10.49 6.04
C VAL A 63 -8.24 -10.98 7.17
N GLU A 64 -9.38 -10.34 7.42
CA GLU A 64 -10.37 -10.81 8.39
C GLU A 64 -10.87 -12.22 8.06
N LEU A 65 -11.20 -12.48 6.79
CA LEU A 65 -11.62 -13.82 6.35
C LEU A 65 -10.51 -14.86 6.53
N MET A 66 -9.25 -14.50 6.30
CA MET A 66 -8.10 -15.38 6.52
C MET A 66 -7.94 -15.69 8.03
N CYS A 67 -8.08 -14.69 8.90
CA CYS A 67 -8.10 -14.88 10.35
C CYS A 67 -9.27 -15.75 10.81
N ASP A 68 -10.46 -15.61 10.23
CA ASP A 68 -11.62 -16.46 10.51
C ASP A 68 -11.36 -17.92 10.13
N LEU A 69 -10.75 -18.17 8.97
CA LEU A 69 -10.39 -19.51 8.52
C LEU A 69 -9.33 -20.14 9.42
N LYS A 70 -8.36 -19.36 9.91
CA LYS A 70 -7.38 -19.80 10.90
C LYS A 70 -8.04 -20.18 12.22
N ARG A 71 -8.97 -19.35 12.73
CA ARG A 71 -9.75 -19.64 13.95
C ARG A 71 -10.59 -20.90 13.83
N ARG A 72 -11.08 -21.22 12.64
CA ARG A 72 -11.86 -22.43 12.35
C ARG A 72 -10.98 -23.67 12.10
N HIS A 73 -9.67 -23.58 12.30
CA HIS A 73 -8.68 -24.63 12.01
C HIS A 73 -8.72 -25.14 10.56
N LYS A 74 -9.19 -24.31 9.62
CA LYS A 74 -9.23 -24.62 8.17
C LYS A 74 -8.01 -24.11 7.43
N ALA A 75 -7.10 -23.40 8.11
CA ALA A 75 -5.84 -22.92 7.58
C ALA A 75 -4.68 -23.78 8.11
N PRO A 76 -3.57 -23.91 7.35
CA PRO A 76 -2.37 -24.58 7.83
C PRO A 76 -1.85 -23.97 9.14
N VAL A 77 -1.31 -24.82 10.04
CA VAL A 77 -0.83 -24.39 11.37
C VAL A 77 0.28 -23.33 11.25
N ALA A 78 1.15 -23.46 10.24
CA ALA A 78 2.23 -22.53 9.93
C ALA A 78 1.79 -21.30 9.10
N ALA A 79 0.49 -21.11 8.85
CA ALA A 79 0.03 -19.98 8.05
C ALA A 79 0.17 -18.66 8.83
N HIS A 80 1.09 -17.81 8.37
CA HIS A 80 1.24 -16.43 8.82
C HIS A 80 0.16 -15.56 8.16
N MET A 81 -0.60 -14.83 8.99
CA MET A 81 -1.64 -13.93 8.50
C MET A 81 -1.04 -12.54 8.31
N PRO A 82 -1.29 -11.87 7.17
CA PRO A 82 -0.75 -10.54 6.93
C PRO A 82 -1.42 -9.49 7.84
N SER A 83 -0.70 -8.41 8.14
CA SER A 83 -1.20 -7.33 8.99
C SER A 83 -2.31 -6.50 8.31
N LEU A 84 -3.21 -5.95 9.13
CA LEU A 84 -4.26 -5.03 8.68
C LEU A 84 -3.66 -3.67 8.34
N LEU A 85 -4.08 -3.10 7.20
CA LEU A 85 -3.58 -1.80 6.76
C LEU A 85 -4.35 -0.65 7.41
N LYS A 86 -3.61 0.29 8.01
CA LYS A 86 -4.14 1.54 8.56
C LYS A 86 -4.12 2.65 7.50
N LEU A 87 -5.30 3.09 7.09
CA LEU A 87 -5.49 4.10 6.05
C LEU A 87 -4.79 5.44 6.32
N GLN A 88 -4.74 5.88 7.57
CA GLN A 88 -4.12 7.15 7.96
C GLN A 88 -2.60 7.15 7.77
N LYS A 89 -1.94 6.00 7.99
CA LYS A 89 -0.49 5.86 7.81
C LYS A 89 -0.10 5.77 6.33
N LEU A 90 -0.91 5.07 5.53
CA LEU A 90 -0.64 4.80 4.11
C LEU A 90 -0.36 6.03 3.25
N PHE A 91 -1.03 7.16 3.50
CA PHE A 91 -0.86 8.38 2.69
C PHE A 91 0.47 9.10 2.96
N ARG A 92 1.16 8.75 4.05
CA ARG A 92 2.50 9.27 4.37
C ARG A 92 3.57 8.57 3.52
N LEU A 93 3.33 7.35 3.04
CA LEU A 93 4.30 6.56 2.28
C LEU A 93 5.62 6.44 3.07
N ASP A 94 5.50 6.07 4.34
CA ASP A 94 6.67 5.86 5.18
C ASP A 94 7.33 4.53 4.82
N VAL A 95 8.64 4.42 5.04
CA VAL A 95 9.41 3.20 4.71
C VAL A 95 8.97 2.05 5.62
N ASP A 96 8.54 2.35 6.84
CA ASP A 96 8.10 1.38 7.85
C ASP A 96 6.61 1.03 7.76
N ASP A 97 5.88 1.51 6.74
CA ASP A 97 4.46 1.20 6.62
C ASP A 97 4.24 -0.30 6.30
N ASP A 98 3.29 -0.94 6.99
CA ASP A 98 2.85 -2.34 6.81
C ASP A 98 2.49 -2.74 5.36
N ILE A 99 2.35 -1.73 4.49
CA ILE A 99 2.19 -1.92 3.05
C ILE A 99 3.42 -2.51 2.38
N TRP A 100 4.62 -2.33 2.93
CA TRP A 100 5.87 -2.82 2.35
C TRP A 100 6.24 -4.24 2.79
N ASN A 101 5.74 -4.66 3.96
CA ASN A 101 5.93 -6.01 4.44
C ASN A 101 5.14 -7.03 3.59
N ASP A 102 5.71 -8.13 3.10
CA ASP A 102 5.00 -9.18 2.35
C ASP A 102 4.73 -10.46 3.18
N ASP A 103 5.01 -10.42 4.49
CA ASP A 103 4.80 -11.52 5.42
C ASP A 103 3.37 -12.08 5.36
N GLY A 104 3.27 -13.41 5.18
CA GLY A 104 1.99 -14.13 5.16
C GLY A 104 1.23 -14.13 3.83
N LEU A 105 1.81 -13.61 2.74
CA LEU A 105 1.21 -13.63 1.39
C LEU A 105 1.90 -14.57 0.38
N GLY A 106 3.00 -15.25 0.76
CA GLY A 106 3.79 -16.21 -0.04
C GLY A 106 4.56 -15.58 -1.23
N ASP A 107 5.78 -15.99 -1.61
CA ASP A 107 6.65 -17.09 -1.18
C ASP A 107 7.92 -16.53 -0.52
N ASP A 108 8.46 -17.29 0.42
CA ASP A 108 9.66 -17.02 1.23
C ASP A 108 10.91 -17.62 0.55
N ASP A 109 11.04 -17.41 -0.77
CA ASP A 109 11.99 -18.08 -1.66
C ASP A 109 12.50 -17.05 -2.71
N ALA A 110 13.77 -16.77 -2.96
CA ALA A 110 15.02 -17.22 -2.37
C ALA A 110 16.08 -16.16 -2.69
N SER A 111 16.44 -15.34 -1.72
CA SER A 111 17.79 -14.83 -1.68
C SER A 111 18.22 -14.94 -0.24
N GLN A 112 18.84 -16.09 0.07
CA GLN A 112 19.88 -16.10 1.09
C GLN A 112 20.63 -14.77 0.97
N PRO A 113 20.61 -13.91 2.01
CA PRO A 113 21.17 -12.57 1.87
C PRO A 113 22.58 -12.72 1.29
N PRO A 114 22.93 -11.97 0.23
CA PRO A 114 24.18 -12.18 -0.49
C PRO A 114 25.34 -12.17 0.51
N SER A 115 26.33 -13.06 0.33
CA SER A 115 27.31 -13.44 1.37
C SER A 115 28.07 -12.29 2.05
N TRP A 116 28.09 -11.10 1.45
CA TRP A 116 28.60 -9.87 2.07
C TRP A 116 27.76 -9.34 3.25
N LEU A 117 26.52 -9.83 3.43
CA LEU A 117 25.60 -9.46 4.51
C LEU A 117 25.59 -10.51 5.64
N VAL A 118 26.15 -11.71 5.41
CA VAL A 118 26.06 -12.86 6.33
C VAL A 118 27.38 -13.14 7.05
N ASN A 119 28.51 -12.67 6.52
CA ASN A 119 29.80 -12.81 7.18
C ASN A 119 30.20 -11.50 7.88
N GLU A 120 29.99 -11.44 9.19
CA GLU A 120 30.96 -10.82 10.13
C GLU A 120 31.69 -11.94 10.87
#